data_AF-A0AAI8MPR2-F1
#
_entry.id   AF-A0AAI8MPR2-F1
#
_cell.length_a   1.000
_cell.length_b   1.000
_cell.length_c   1.000
_cell.angle_alpha   90.00
_cell.angle_beta   90.00
_cell.angle_gamma   90.00
#
_symmetry.space_group_name_H-M   'P 1'
#
loop_
_entity.id
_entity.type
_entity.pdbx_description
1 polymer ?
#
loop_
_entity_poly.entity_id
_entity_poly.type
_entity_poly.pdbx_seq_one_letter_code
_entity_poly.pdbx_strand_id
1 'polypeptide(L)'
;MSKKNIELSLEDEKKKQVIGLYGEMQLAMKLHGLGWQVHRGYIDEGIDFVISKYYCKVCEKFSNQFIRQESWQGQKAKCVTNLCEFCKKTKLDIVTKYLQVKTSEGKPSKKPNAREFSFHPKIRYDIDNCVFYVWIAVFAENENLEQSIIHYYIFHSSDVSRFDDMSLPTYQITDNQKTTLRINKQGEILNNGKKYSYECFKEFHNHFEILEKI
;
A
#
# COMPACT_ATOMS: atom_id res chain seq x y z
N MET A 1 32.92 0.98 19.60
CA MET A 1 32.13 2.05 18.96
C MET A 1 32.02 3.21 19.94
N SER A 2 32.19 4.47 19.50
CA SER A 2 32.10 5.65 20.38
C SER A 2 30.64 5.99 20.70
N LYS A 3 30.36 6.64 21.85
CA LYS A 3 28.99 7.08 22.23
C LYS A 3 28.31 7.92 21.14
N LYS A 4 29.07 8.79 20.48
CA LYS A 4 28.63 9.61 19.34
C LYS A 4 28.14 8.78 18.15
N ASN A 5 28.80 7.64 17.86
CA ASN A 5 28.38 6.75 16.78
C ASN A 5 27.09 5.97 17.13
N ILE A 6 26.86 5.72 18.42
CA ILE A 6 25.63 5.07 18.90
C ILE A 6 24.45 6.05 18.83
N GLU A 7 24.64 7.30 19.28
CA GLU A 7 23.61 8.34 19.20
C GLU A 7 23.17 8.63 17.75
N LEU A 8 24.12 8.77 16.82
CA LEU A 8 23.83 8.94 15.39
C LEU A 8 23.03 7.76 14.80
N SER A 9 23.34 6.52 15.21
CA SER A 9 22.58 5.34 14.75
C SER A 9 21.13 5.32 15.26
N LEU A 10 20.90 5.79 16.49
CA LEU A 10 19.57 5.83 17.10
C LEU A 10 18.70 6.93 16.49
N GLU A 11 19.28 8.08 16.14
CA GLU A 11 18.57 9.15 15.43
C GLU A 11 18.14 8.70 14.02
N ASP A 12 19.03 8.02 13.29
CA ASP A 12 18.72 7.45 11.98
C ASP A 12 17.61 6.40 12.04
N GLU A 13 17.56 5.57 13.08
CA GLU A 13 16.49 4.59 13.29
C GLU A 13 15.16 5.26 13.59
N LYS A 14 15.14 6.25 14.48
CA LYS A 14 13.93 7.05 14.77
C LYS A 14 13.41 7.71 13.51
N LYS A 15 14.27 8.32 12.70
CA LYS A 15 13.90 8.95 11.43
C LYS A 15 13.21 7.94 10.50
N LYS A 16 13.78 6.75 10.34
CA LYS A 16 13.19 5.68 9.51
C LYS A 16 11.81 5.24 10.03
N GLN A 17 11.65 5.11 11.35
CA GLN A 17 10.37 4.77 11.96
C GLN A 17 9.30 5.85 11.68
N VAL A 18 9.66 7.13 11.85
CA VAL A 18 8.74 8.25 11.59
C VAL A 18 8.33 8.30 10.11
N ILE A 19 9.28 8.15 9.19
CA ILE A 19 8.99 8.08 7.74
C ILE A 19 8.10 6.88 7.42
N GLY A 20 8.38 5.73 8.04
CA GLY A 20 7.58 4.51 7.90
C GLY A 20 6.11 4.74 8.27
N LEU A 21 5.88 5.26 9.48
CA LEU A 21 4.56 5.62 10.00
C LEU A 21 3.87 6.66 9.13
N TYR A 22 4.59 7.70 8.70
CA TYR A 22 4.03 8.73 7.83
C TYR A 22 3.54 8.14 6.50
N GLY A 23 4.35 7.31 5.84
CA GLY A 23 3.94 6.64 4.59
C GLY A 23 2.70 5.76 4.78
N GLU A 24 2.66 4.95 5.84
CA GLU A 24 1.51 4.10 6.18
C GLU A 24 0.24 4.92 6.46
N MET A 25 0.36 6.03 7.19
CA MET A 25 -0.78 6.92 7.48
C MET A 25 -1.31 7.56 6.20
N GLN A 26 -0.43 8.02 5.31
CA GLN A 26 -0.84 8.61 4.03
C GLN A 26 -1.51 7.57 3.12
N LEU A 27 -1.04 6.33 3.12
CA LEU A 27 -1.73 5.22 2.45
C LEU A 27 -3.14 5.02 3.00
N ALA A 28 -3.29 4.92 4.32
CA ALA A 28 -4.59 4.70 4.96
C ALA A 28 -5.57 5.84 4.66
N MET A 29 -5.11 7.10 4.73
CA MET A 29 -5.91 8.27 4.37
C MET A 29 -6.36 8.23 2.91
N LYS A 30 -5.46 7.85 1.99
CA LYS A 30 -5.76 7.72 0.56
C LYS A 30 -6.79 6.62 0.29
N LEU A 31 -6.65 5.46 0.93
CA LEU A 31 -7.60 4.35 0.84
C LEU A 31 -8.99 4.74 1.37
N HIS A 32 -9.05 5.44 2.52
CA HIS A 32 -10.30 5.99 3.03
C HIS A 32 -10.95 7.00 2.07
N GLY A 33 -10.16 7.88 1.45
CA GLY A 33 -10.64 8.81 0.43
C GLY A 33 -11.21 8.11 -0.81
N LEU A 34 -10.74 6.89 -1.12
CA LEU A 34 -11.26 6.02 -2.17
C LEU A 34 -12.46 5.16 -1.71
N GLY A 35 -12.97 5.37 -0.50
CA GLY A 35 -14.14 4.69 0.05
C GLY A 35 -13.87 3.28 0.58
N TRP A 36 -12.60 2.92 0.79
CA TRP A 36 -12.26 1.69 1.51
C TRP A 36 -12.42 1.88 3.02
N GLN A 37 -12.95 0.85 3.68
CA GLN A 37 -12.79 0.69 5.12
C GLN A 37 -11.41 0.11 5.35
N VAL A 38 -10.61 0.75 6.21
CA VAL A 38 -9.22 0.38 6.45
C VAL A 38 -9.08 -0.08 7.89
N HIS A 39 -8.63 -1.31 8.07
CA HIS A 39 -8.32 -1.89 9.36
C HIS A 39 -6.83 -2.19 9.42
N ARG A 40 -6.12 -1.64 10.41
CA ARG A 40 -4.74 -2.05 10.68
C ARG A 40 -4.78 -3.42 11.34
N GLY A 41 -4.42 -4.45 10.58
CA GLY A 41 -4.38 -5.81 11.08
C GLY A 41 -2.94 -6.18 11.40
N TYR A 42 -2.64 -6.48 12.67
CA TYR A 42 -1.41 -7.20 13.01
C TYR A 42 -1.66 -8.71 12.86
N ILE A 43 -2.09 -9.12 11.66
CA ILE A 43 -2.42 -10.52 11.37
C ILE A 43 -1.15 -11.18 10.84
N ASP A 44 -0.43 -11.86 11.73
CA ASP A 44 0.88 -12.48 11.49
C ASP A 44 1.94 -11.54 10.89
N GLU A 45 3.20 -11.97 10.83
CA GLU A 45 4.36 -11.09 10.64
C GLU A 45 4.49 -10.42 9.24
N GLY A 46 3.42 -10.26 8.47
CA GLY A 46 3.49 -9.82 7.07
C GLY A 46 2.33 -8.98 6.52
N ILE A 47 1.13 -8.99 7.12
CA ILE A 47 0.03 -8.13 6.67
C ILE A 47 -0.04 -6.89 7.56
N ASP A 48 -0.10 -5.71 6.94
CA ASP A 48 -0.13 -4.42 7.65
C ASP A 48 -1.55 -3.81 7.66
N PHE A 49 -2.32 -4.03 6.59
CA PHE A 49 -3.71 -3.58 6.49
C PHE A 49 -4.65 -4.65 5.92
N VAL A 50 -5.88 -4.65 6.41
CA VAL A 50 -7.04 -5.31 5.80
C VAL A 50 -7.98 -4.21 5.34
N ILE A 51 -8.31 -4.18 4.06
CA ILE A 51 -9.26 -3.23 3.50
C ILE A 51 -10.52 -3.92 3.03
N SER A 52 -11.67 -3.28 3.23
CA SER A 52 -12.95 -3.82 2.79
C SER A 52 -13.84 -2.77 2.13
N LYS A 53 -14.62 -3.20 1.13
CA LYS A 53 -15.62 -2.37 0.45
C LYS A 53 -16.80 -3.23 0.06
N TYR A 54 -17.98 -2.61 0.03
CA TYR A 54 -19.21 -3.31 -0.33
C TYR A 54 -19.41 -3.34 -1.83
N TYR A 55 -19.74 -4.52 -2.37
CA TYR A 55 -19.95 -4.74 -3.79
C TYR A 55 -21.37 -5.24 -4.07
N CYS A 56 -22.01 -4.69 -5.11
CA CYS A 56 -23.31 -5.13 -5.58
C CYS A 56 -23.13 -5.98 -6.85
N LYS A 57 -23.34 -7.29 -6.76
CA LYS A 57 -23.28 -8.21 -7.91
C LYS A 57 -24.22 -7.87 -9.06
N VAL A 58 -25.41 -7.33 -8.76
CA VAL A 58 -26.41 -6.99 -9.79
C VAL A 58 -26.07 -5.68 -10.51
N CYS A 59 -25.46 -4.73 -9.80
CA CYS A 59 -25.04 -3.46 -10.41
C CYS A 59 -23.60 -3.51 -10.94
N GLU A 60 -22.90 -4.63 -10.69
CA GLU A 60 -21.50 -4.87 -11.03
C GLU A 60 -20.55 -3.75 -10.57
N LYS A 61 -20.85 -3.13 -9.42
CA LYS A 61 -20.07 -2.02 -8.89
C LYS A 61 -20.08 -1.95 -7.37
N PHE A 62 -19.05 -1.30 -6.82
CA PHE A 62 -19.02 -0.93 -5.41
C PHE A 62 -20.15 0.06 -5.08
N SER A 63 -20.70 -0.08 -3.88
CA SER A 63 -21.85 0.71 -3.45
C SER A 63 -21.90 0.83 -1.94
N ASN A 64 -22.35 1.97 -1.43
CA ASN A 64 -22.65 2.10 0.00
C ASN A 64 -23.93 1.35 0.36
N GLN A 65 -24.09 1.16 1.66
CA GLN A 65 -25.31 0.67 2.26
C GLN A 65 -26.47 1.67 2.06
N PHE A 66 -27.60 1.18 1.57
CA PHE A 66 -28.80 1.97 1.43
C PHE A 66 -29.32 2.37 2.82
N ILE A 67 -29.45 3.68 3.03
CA ILE A 67 -30.04 4.25 4.25
C ILE A 67 -31.50 4.60 3.97
N ARG A 68 -32.41 3.95 4.70
CA ARG A 68 -33.84 4.28 4.68
C ARG A 68 -34.15 5.34 5.73
N GLN A 69 -35.06 6.24 5.39
CA GLN A 69 -35.68 7.16 6.35
C GLN A 69 -37.14 6.73 6.52
N GLU A 70 -37.48 6.23 7.71
CA GLU A 70 -38.83 5.78 8.05
C GLU A 70 -39.28 6.43 9.36
N SER A 71 -40.60 6.45 9.62
CA SER A 71 -41.14 6.95 10.88
C SER A 71 -41.21 5.80 11.90
N TRP A 72 -40.49 5.91 13.00
CA TRP A 72 -40.53 4.98 14.12
C TRP A 72 -41.13 5.71 15.33
N GLN A 73 -42.29 5.24 15.82
CA GLN A 73 -43.01 5.87 16.94
C GLN A 73 -43.26 7.38 16.77
N GLY A 74 -43.54 7.80 15.52
CA GLY A 74 -43.79 9.22 15.20
C GLY A 74 -42.53 10.08 15.03
N GLN A 75 -41.34 9.51 15.18
CA GLN A 75 -40.05 10.19 14.94
C GLN A 75 -39.40 9.69 13.66
N LYS A 76 -38.76 10.58 12.89
CA LYS A 76 -37.96 10.18 11.72
C LYS A 76 -36.71 9.42 12.18
N ALA A 77 -36.62 8.16 11.83
CA ALA A 77 -35.49 7.28 12.11
C ALA A 77 -34.72 6.95 10.83
N LYS A 78 -33.39 6.91 10.93
CA LYS A 78 -32.50 6.40 9.88
C LYS A 78 -32.22 4.92 10.14
N CYS A 79 -32.56 4.07 9.17
CA CYS A 79 -32.26 2.64 9.22
C CYS A 79 -31.19 2.32 8.15
N VAL A 80 -30.01 1.89 8.60
CA VAL A 80 -28.95 1.40 7.72
C VAL A 80 -29.31 -0.03 7.32
N THR A 81 -29.37 -0.30 6.02
CA THR A 81 -29.62 -1.65 5.49
C THR A 81 -28.34 -2.24 4.91
N ASN A 82 -28.29 -3.55 4.74
CA ASN A 82 -27.23 -4.22 3.99
C ASN A 82 -27.50 -4.27 2.48
N LEU A 83 -28.41 -3.42 1.97
CA LEU A 83 -28.78 -3.38 0.56
C LEU A 83 -27.97 -2.34 -0.20
N CYS A 84 -27.78 -2.55 -1.51
CA CYS A 84 -27.13 -1.60 -2.42
C CYS A 84 -27.91 -0.27 -2.51
N GLU A 85 -27.22 0.87 -2.40
CA GLU A 85 -27.86 2.20 -2.49
C GLU A 85 -28.49 2.49 -3.87
N PHE A 86 -27.97 1.84 -4.93
CA PHE A 86 -28.42 2.07 -6.30
C PHE A 86 -29.67 1.26 -6.64
N CYS A 87 -29.63 -0.07 -6.49
CA CYS A 87 -30.79 -0.92 -6.82
C CYS A 87 -31.78 -1.07 -5.66
N LYS A 88 -31.36 -0.73 -4.42
CA LYS A 88 -32.17 -0.77 -3.18
C LYS A 88 -32.79 -2.13 -2.85
N LYS A 89 -32.32 -3.20 -3.49
CA LYS A 89 -32.88 -4.56 -3.41
C LYS A 89 -31.83 -5.63 -3.14
N THR A 90 -30.67 -5.54 -3.76
CA THR A 90 -29.61 -6.55 -3.67
C THR A 90 -28.81 -6.37 -2.38
N LYS A 91 -28.63 -7.45 -1.60
CA LYS A 91 -27.72 -7.46 -0.47
C LYS A 91 -26.27 -7.33 -0.96
N LEU A 92 -25.51 -6.46 -0.33
CA LEU A 92 -24.11 -6.21 -0.67
C LEU A 92 -23.22 -7.36 -0.18
N ASP A 93 -22.27 -7.76 -1.02
CA ASP A 93 -21.15 -8.60 -0.61
C ASP A 93 -20.03 -7.73 -0.02
N ILE A 94 -19.20 -8.33 0.83
CA ILE A 94 -18.00 -7.69 1.36
C ILE A 94 -16.82 -8.20 0.55
N VAL A 95 -16.15 -7.29 -0.14
CA VAL A 95 -14.87 -7.57 -0.81
C VAL A 95 -13.76 -7.14 0.14
N THR A 96 -12.87 -8.07 0.47
CA THR A 96 -11.74 -7.83 1.36
C THR A 96 -10.43 -8.04 0.63
N LYS A 97 -9.49 -7.12 0.78
CA LYS A 97 -8.11 -7.26 0.30
C LYS A 97 -7.13 -7.12 1.47
N TYR A 98 -6.00 -7.81 1.38
CA TYR A 98 -4.94 -7.83 2.38
C TYR A 98 -3.73 -7.11 1.81
N LEU A 99 -3.24 -6.09 2.50
CA LEU A 99 -2.10 -5.28 2.05
C LEU A 99 -0.90 -5.56 2.93
N GLN A 100 0.17 -6.02 2.30
CA GLN A 100 1.51 -6.00 2.86
C GLN A 100 2.18 -4.68 2.45
N VAL A 101 2.61 -3.88 3.42
CA VAL A 101 3.09 -2.54 3.20
C VAL A 101 4.56 -2.41 3.59
N LYS A 102 5.33 -1.74 2.74
CA LYS A 102 6.72 -1.38 3.05
C LYS A 102 7.00 0.04 2.59
N THR A 103 7.52 0.84 3.51
CA THR A 103 7.89 2.22 3.25
C THR A 103 9.40 2.35 3.11
N SER A 104 9.86 3.22 2.21
CA SER A 104 11.27 3.46 1.96
C SER A 104 11.54 4.95 1.75
N GLU A 105 12.54 5.45 2.46
CA GLU A 105 13.05 6.81 2.30
C GLU A 105 13.96 6.91 1.06
N GLY A 106 13.78 7.97 0.28
CA GLY A 106 14.64 8.28 -0.86
C GLY A 106 15.93 8.95 -0.44
N LYS A 107 17.06 8.28 -0.66
CA LYS A 107 18.39 8.87 -0.42
C LYS A 107 18.85 9.72 -1.60
N PRO A 108 19.62 10.80 -1.37
CA PRO A 108 20.20 11.60 -2.44
C PRO A 108 20.97 10.73 -3.45
N SER A 109 20.78 11.01 -4.74
CA SER A 109 21.55 10.38 -5.82
C SER A 109 22.43 11.42 -6.52
N LYS A 110 23.34 10.99 -7.40
CA LYS A 110 24.14 11.89 -8.24
C LYS A 110 23.29 12.76 -9.18
N LYS A 111 22.02 12.40 -9.44
CA LYS A 111 21.08 13.20 -10.23
C LYS A 111 20.14 13.97 -9.29
N PRO A 112 19.99 15.30 -9.45
CA PRO A 112 19.20 16.12 -8.52
C PRO A 112 17.72 15.74 -8.47
N ASN A 113 17.16 15.29 -9.61
CA ASN A 113 15.75 14.92 -9.74
C ASN A 113 15.48 13.43 -9.46
N ALA A 114 16.45 12.70 -8.91
CA ALA A 114 16.28 11.29 -8.58
C ALA A 114 16.80 10.95 -7.18
N ARG A 115 16.17 9.95 -6.58
CA ARG A 115 16.54 9.39 -5.29
C ARG A 115 16.77 7.89 -5.41
N GLU A 116 17.59 7.36 -4.52
CA GLU A 116 17.86 5.93 -4.41
C GLU A 116 17.05 5.36 -3.24
N PHE A 117 16.26 4.34 -3.54
CA PHE A 117 15.38 3.68 -2.58
C PHE A 117 15.80 2.24 -2.39
N SER A 118 15.70 1.77 -1.14
CA SER A 118 15.81 0.34 -0.85
C SER A 118 14.50 -0.32 -1.19
N PHE A 119 14.53 -1.31 -2.07
CA PHE A 119 13.37 -2.12 -2.44
C PHE A 119 13.58 -3.56 -1.99
N HIS A 120 12.55 -4.07 -1.33
CA HIS A 120 12.52 -5.40 -0.77
C HIS A 120 11.18 -6.04 -1.06
N PRO A 121 11.09 -6.90 -2.08
CA PRO A 121 9.96 -7.79 -2.24
C PRO A 121 10.04 -8.89 -1.15
N LYS A 122 9.96 -8.52 0.13
CA LYS A 122 9.78 -9.48 1.24
C LYS A 122 8.33 -9.94 1.24
N ILE A 123 7.89 -10.56 0.16
CA ILE A 123 6.50 -10.99 0.03
C ILE A 123 6.39 -12.29 0.80
N ARG A 124 5.80 -12.16 2.00
CA ARG A 124 6.06 -13.15 3.05
C ARG A 124 5.29 -14.43 2.81
N TYR A 125 4.07 -14.44 2.29
CA TYR A 125 3.29 -15.66 2.11
C TYR A 125 2.18 -15.53 1.05
N ASP A 126 1.82 -16.70 0.50
CA ASP A 126 0.67 -17.09 -0.33
C ASP A 126 0.27 -16.19 -1.51
N ILE A 127 0.29 -16.78 -2.71
CA ILE A 127 -0.24 -16.16 -3.94
C ILE A 127 -1.77 -16.32 -3.89
N ASP A 128 -2.40 -15.61 -2.94
CA ASP A 128 -3.85 -15.49 -2.89
C ASP A 128 -4.29 -14.31 -3.76
N ASN A 129 -5.44 -14.47 -4.41
CA ASN A 129 -6.09 -13.47 -5.27
C ASN A 129 -6.53 -12.19 -4.52
N CYS A 130 -6.46 -12.21 -3.19
CA CYS A 130 -6.83 -11.09 -2.33
C CYS A 130 -5.62 -10.41 -1.68
N VAL A 131 -4.38 -10.86 -1.92
CA VAL A 131 -3.17 -10.32 -1.29
C VAL A 131 -2.43 -9.38 -2.25
N PHE A 132 -2.14 -8.18 -1.75
CA PHE A 132 -1.45 -7.13 -2.48
C PHE A 132 -0.23 -6.67 -1.70
N TYR A 133 0.82 -6.35 -2.44
CA TYR A 133 1.98 -5.67 -1.91
C TYR A 133 1.87 -4.18 -2.25
N VAL A 134 2.18 -3.31 -1.29
CA VAL A 134 2.21 -1.86 -1.47
C VAL A 134 3.56 -1.35 -1.02
N TRP A 135 4.36 -0.93 -1.99
CA TRP A 135 5.63 -0.27 -1.71
C TRP A 135 5.46 1.25 -1.78
N ILE A 136 5.87 1.93 -0.71
CA ILE A 136 5.73 3.37 -0.55
C ILE A 136 7.11 4.01 -0.64
N ALA A 137 7.35 4.77 -1.70
CA ALA A 137 8.56 5.55 -1.88
C ALA A 137 8.32 7.00 -1.43
N VAL A 138 8.96 7.39 -0.32
CA VAL A 138 8.83 8.74 0.27
C VAL A 138 10.06 9.59 -0.10
N PHE A 139 9.83 10.63 -0.89
CA PHE A 139 10.82 11.65 -1.21
C PHE A 139 10.86 12.67 -0.07
N ALA A 140 11.49 12.29 1.04
CA ALA A 140 11.73 13.18 2.16
C ALA A 140 12.79 14.23 1.75
N GLU A 141 12.36 15.45 1.47
CA GLU A 141 13.25 16.60 1.36
C GLU A 141 13.30 17.27 2.74
N ASN A 142 14.37 17.01 3.50
CA ASN A 142 14.59 17.49 4.88
C ASN A 142 13.65 16.85 5.92
N GLU A 143 13.56 17.46 7.11
CA GLU A 143 12.70 17.01 8.22
C GLU A 143 11.20 17.31 8.01
N ASN A 144 10.83 18.01 6.93
CA ASN A 144 9.44 18.38 6.65
C ASN A 144 8.73 17.31 5.81
N LEU A 145 8.09 16.36 6.50
CA LEU A 145 7.37 15.26 5.86
C LEU A 145 6.11 15.72 5.11
N GLU A 146 5.48 16.81 5.51
CA GLU A 146 4.21 17.29 4.91
C GLU A 146 4.34 17.69 3.44
N GLN A 147 5.56 18.07 3.03
CA GLN A 147 5.88 18.46 1.65
C GLN A 147 6.48 17.30 0.83
N SER A 148 6.58 16.11 1.43
CA SER A 148 7.20 14.97 0.78
C SER A 148 6.33 14.45 -0.36
N ILE A 149 6.96 14.16 -1.49
CA ILE A 149 6.31 13.45 -2.60
C ILE A 149 6.25 11.97 -2.22
N ILE A 150 5.07 11.37 -2.33
CA ILE A 150 4.86 9.95 -2.06
C ILE A 150 4.43 9.25 -3.34
N HIS A 151 5.10 8.14 -3.64
CA HIS A 151 4.67 7.23 -4.70
C HIS A 151 4.29 5.90 -4.10
N TYR A 152 3.16 5.37 -4.56
CA TYR A 152 2.69 4.04 -4.22
C TYR A 152 2.94 3.14 -5.42
N TYR A 153 3.53 1.98 -5.20
CA TYR A 153 3.60 0.92 -6.20
C TYR A 153 2.78 -0.25 -5.66
N ILE A 154 1.68 -0.56 -6.32
CA ILE A 154 0.68 -1.51 -5.85
C ILE A 154 0.69 -2.70 -6.79
N PHE A 155 0.97 -3.88 -6.24
CA PHE A 155 1.15 -5.11 -6.99
C PHE A 155 0.22 -6.17 -6.44
N HIS A 156 -0.39 -6.96 -7.32
CA HIS A 156 -0.98 -8.22 -6.91
C HIS A 156 0.14 -9.21 -6.56
N SER A 157 -0.08 -10.13 -5.62
CA SER A 157 0.89 -11.15 -5.21
C SER A 157 1.42 -12.00 -6.38
N SER A 158 0.64 -12.17 -7.45
CA SER A 158 1.05 -12.90 -8.65
C SER A 158 2.01 -12.13 -9.57
N ASP A 159 2.01 -10.78 -9.53
CA ASP A 159 2.87 -9.93 -10.38
C ASP A 159 4.33 -9.96 -9.93
N VAL A 160 4.62 -10.49 -8.75
CA VAL A 160 5.96 -10.52 -8.13
C VAL A 160 6.97 -11.25 -9.00
N SER A 161 6.51 -12.33 -9.66
CA SER A 161 7.32 -13.10 -10.61
C SER A 161 7.90 -12.29 -11.77
N ARG A 162 7.35 -11.09 -12.05
CA ARG A 162 7.81 -10.19 -13.11
C ARG A 162 9.08 -9.44 -12.74
N PHE A 163 9.37 -9.28 -11.45
CA PHE A 163 10.48 -8.44 -10.96
C PHE A 163 11.28 -9.03 -9.79
N ASP A 164 10.94 -10.23 -9.35
CA ASP A 164 11.66 -10.95 -8.29
C ASP A 164 11.72 -12.47 -8.53
N ASP A 165 12.63 -13.15 -7.82
CA ASP A 165 12.87 -14.58 -7.94
C ASP A 165 12.06 -15.40 -6.92
N MET A 166 10.89 -15.85 -7.36
CA MET A 166 9.97 -16.67 -6.55
C MET A 166 10.51 -18.05 -6.18
N SER A 167 11.64 -18.49 -6.73
CA SER A 167 12.25 -19.79 -6.40
C SER A 167 13.09 -19.75 -5.12
N LEU A 168 13.40 -18.55 -4.62
CA LEU A 168 14.23 -18.39 -3.42
C LEU A 168 13.45 -18.76 -2.15
N PRO A 169 14.06 -19.50 -1.21
CA PRO A 169 13.41 -19.83 0.05
C PRO A 169 13.10 -18.57 0.86
N THR A 170 11.85 -18.45 1.31
CA THR A 170 11.30 -17.28 2.02
C THR A 170 12.04 -16.94 3.32
N TYR A 171 12.69 -17.92 3.96
CA TYR A 171 13.45 -17.73 5.19
C TYR A 171 14.91 -17.27 4.99
N GLN A 172 15.39 -17.18 3.74
CA GLN A 172 16.79 -16.85 3.42
C GLN A 172 17.02 -15.47 2.80
N ILE A 173 15.98 -14.64 2.66
CA ILE A 173 16.11 -13.26 2.19
C ILE A 173 16.69 -12.39 3.32
N THR A 174 17.98 -12.57 3.55
CA THR A 174 18.83 -11.73 4.39
C THR A 174 18.83 -10.29 3.84
N ASP A 175 19.25 -9.34 4.68
CA ASP A 175 19.49 -7.94 4.27
C ASP A 175 20.47 -7.79 3.07
N ASN A 176 21.03 -8.87 2.53
CA ASN A 176 21.91 -8.88 1.37
C ASN A 176 21.18 -8.92 0.01
N GLN A 177 19.85 -9.03 -0.02
CA GLN A 177 19.04 -8.95 -1.25
C GLN A 177 18.33 -7.59 -1.41
N LYS A 178 18.87 -6.51 -0.82
CA LYS A 178 18.32 -5.16 -1.06
C LYS A 178 18.55 -4.79 -2.52
N THR A 179 17.47 -4.60 -3.26
CA THR A 179 17.55 -3.98 -4.58
C THR A 179 17.54 -2.47 -4.38
N THR A 180 18.46 -1.76 -5.03
CA THR A 180 18.39 -0.29 -5.08
C THR A 180 17.63 0.13 -6.34
N LEU A 181 16.51 0.81 -6.15
CA LEU A 181 15.75 1.43 -7.23
C LEU A 181 16.03 2.92 -7.25
N ARG A 182 16.43 3.44 -8.41
CA ARG A 182 16.62 4.86 -8.66
C ARG A 182 15.35 5.40 -9.29
N ILE A 183 14.71 6.34 -8.62
CA ILE A 183 13.36 6.81 -8.99
C ILE A 183 13.40 8.33 -9.13
N ASN A 184 12.78 8.87 -10.18
CA ASN A 184 12.59 10.32 -10.34
C ASN A 184 11.35 10.83 -9.57
N LYS A 185 11.18 12.15 -9.49
CA LYS A 185 10.01 12.77 -8.82
C LYS A 185 8.66 12.43 -9.47
N GLN A 186 8.66 11.84 -10.67
CA GLN A 186 7.47 11.41 -11.39
C GLN A 186 7.10 9.95 -11.06
N GLY A 187 7.95 9.21 -10.33
CA GLY A 187 7.72 7.80 -9.99
C GLY A 187 8.22 6.81 -11.04
N GLU A 188 9.07 7.26 -11.96
CA GLU A 188 9.67 6.37 -12.95
C GLU A 188 10.96 5.76 -12.40
N ILE A 189 11.08 4.43 -12.52
CA ILE A 189 12.32 3.72 -12.23
C ILE A 189 13.30 3.94 -13.39
N LEU A 190 14.51 4.41 -13.06
CA LEU A 190 15.53 4.85 -14.01
C LEU A 190 16.64 3.81 -14.24
N ASN A 191 16.67 2.73 -13.45
CA ASN A 191 17.65 1.66 -13.56
C ASN A 191 16.98 0.32 -13.81
N ASN A 192 17.73 -0.60 -14.42
CA ASN A 192 17.27 -1.97 -14.65
C ASN A 192 17.83 -2.92 -13.57
N GLY A 193 17.12 -4.02 -13.35
CA GLY A 193 17.62 -5.14 -12.56
C GLY A 193 18.68 -5.93 -13.34
N LYS A 194 19.48 -6.74 -12.63
CA LYS A 194 20.46 -7.64 -13.27
C LYS A 194 19.78 -8.75 -14.08
N LYS A 195 18.64 -9.25 -13.58
CA LYS A 195 17.87 -10.37 -14.14
C LYS A 195 16.48 -9.96 -14.64
N TYR A 196 15.93 -8.86 -14.14
CA TYR A 196 14.56 -8.43 -14.38
C TYR A 196 14.49 -7.02 -14.98
N SER A 197 13.52 -6.79 -15.86
CA SER A 197 13.15 -5.45 -16.32
C SER A 197 12.23 -4.80 -15.29
N TYR A 198 12.56 -3.57 -14.88
CA TYR A 198 11.71 -2.77 -13.99
C TYR A 198 10.72 -1.87 -14.74
N GLU A 199 10.60 -2.02 -16.06
CA GLU A 199 9.60 -1.28 -16.84
C GLU A 199 8.16 -1.57 -16.40
N CYS A 200 7.89 -2.78 -15.89
CA CYS A 200 6.60 -3.18 -15.35
C CYS A 200 6.11 -2.27 -14.20
N PHE A 201 7.00 -1.59 -13.49
CA PHE A 201 6.62 -0.70 -12.39
C PHE A 201 5.77 0.49 -12.81
N LYS A 202 5.79 0.86 -14.10
CA LYS A 202 4.89 1.90 -14.64
C LYS A 202 3.42 1.51 -14.50
N GLU A 203 3.11 0.21 -14.57
CA GLU A 203 1.75 -0.31 -14.41
C GLU A 203 1.28 -0.34 -12.95
N PHE A 204 2.24 -0.31 -12.01
CA PHE A 204 1.98 -0.40 -10.58
C PHE A 204 1.95 0.97 -9.91
N HIS A 205 2.53 1.99 -10.55
CA HIS A 205 2.69 3.32 -10.00
C HIS A 205 1.34 4.02 -9.83
N ASN A 206 1.00 4.32 -8.58
CA ASN A 206 -0.23 4.97 -8.13
C ASN A 206 -1.53 4.34 -8.67
N HIS A 207 -1.48 3.06 -9.05
CA HIS A 207 -2.59 2.33 -9.65
C HIS A 207 -3.46 1.69 -8.57
N PHE A 208 -4.29 2.51 -7.90
CA PHE A 208 -5.17 2.06 -6.81
C PHE A 208 -6.36 1.24 -7.32
N GLU A 209 -6.73 1.41 -8.59
CA GLU A 209 -7.82 0.74 -9.28
C GLU A 209 -7.63 -0.79 -9.31
N ILE A 210 -6.39 -1.27 -9.19
CA ILE A 210 -6.10 -2.71 -9.08
C ILE A 210 -6.80 -3.35 -7.86
N LEU A 211 -7.00 -2.60 -6.78
CA LEU A 211 -7.65 -3.09 -5.56
C LEU A 211 -9.15 -3.32 -5.76
N GLU A 212 -9.75 -2.67 -6.77
CA GLU A 212 -11.16 -2.78 -7.11
C GLU A 212 -11.46 -3.93 -8.11
N LYS A 213 -10.44 -4.68 -8.54
CA LYS A 213 -10.64 -5.90 -9.33
C LYS A 213 -11.29 -7.00 -8.48
N ILE A 214 -12.43 -7.49 -8.96
CA ILE A 214 -13.23 -8.59 -8.39
C ILE A 214 -12.76 -9.93 -8.91
#